data_AF-A0AAV3XGY8-F1
#
_entry.id   AF-A0AAV3XGY8-F1
#
_cell.length_a   1.000
_cell.length_b   1.000
_cell.length_c   1.000
_cell.angle_alpha   90.00
_cell.angle_beta   90.00
_cell.angle_gamma   90.00
#
_symmetry.space_group_name_H-M   'P 1'
#
loop_
_entity.id
_entity.type
_entity.pdbx_description
1 polymer ?
#
loop_
_entity_poly.entity_id
_entity_poly.type
_entity_poly.pdbx_seq_one_letter_code
_entity_poly.pdbx_strand_id
1 'polypeptide(L)'
;MSETDELVQQLLDLDEDELKVQLGMHAQGMATDSRSASVASIEVQAASRGVFDTKALEIGQRLFDRINAGAYDILCGNPFGDSGETLQKLETALSENYAKAAGIIAPVLVSGLGLAPAIATIIATIIVKKIAQGSSNLICETWHKSLKPAENPTA
;
A
#
# COMPACT_ATOMS: atom_id res chain seq x y z
N MET A 1 13.42 -15.43 6.18
CA MET A 1 12.45 -14.62 5.42
C MET A 1 11.11 -15.30 5.60
N SER A 2 10.08 -14.58 6.04
CA SER A 2 8.74 -15.18 6.19
C SER A 2 8.03 -15.26 4.84
N GLU A 3 7.02 -16.13 4.70
CA GLU A 3 6.19 -16.20 3.48
C GLU A 3 5.56 -14.84 3.13
N THR A 4 5.20 -14.05 4.15
CA THR A 4 4.70 -12.68 3.97
C THR A 4 5.77 -11.74 3.44
N ASP A 5 7.03 -11.86 3.88
CA ASP A 5 8.13 -11.03 3.36
C ASP A 5 8.38 -11.35 1.87
N GLU A 6 8.33 -12.62 1.49
CA GLU A 6 8.49 -13.06 0.10
C GLU A 6 7.38 -12.52 -0.80
N LEU A 7 6.13 -12.61 -0.34
CA LEU A 7 5.00 -12.04 -1.07
C LEU A 7 5.13 -10.51 -1.23
N VAL A 8 5.50 -9.82 -0.16
CA VAL A 8 5.68 -8.36 -0.21
C VAL A 8 6.83 -7.98 -1.14
N GLN A 9 7.92 -8.75 -1.18
CA GLN A 9 9.00 -8.54 -2.15
C GLN A 9 8.50 -8.71 -3.59
N GLN A 10 7.72 -9.77 -3.88
CA GLN A 10 7.13 -9.95 -5.19
C GLN A 10 6.18 -8.80 -5.57
N LEU A 11 5.42 -8.26 -4.62
CA LEU A 11 4.58 -7.08 -4.84
C LEU A 11 5.42 -5.81 -5.06
N LEU A 12 6.57 -5.65 -4.40
CA LEU A 12 7.44 -4.50 -4.61
C LEU A 12 8.06 -4.46 -6.01
N ASP A 13 8.26 -5.62 -6.63
CA ASP A 13 8.75 -5.75 -8.01
C ASP A 13 7.72 -5.33 -9.06
N LEU A 14 6.42 -5.43 -8.76
CA LEU A 14 5.33 -4.98 -9.64
C LEU A 14 5.29 -3.45 -9.77
N ASP A 15 4.95 -2.93 -10.94
CA ASP A 15 4.70 -1.50 -11.09
C ASP A 15 3.45 -1.03 -10.31
N GLU A 16 3.29 0.29 -10.17
CA GLU A 16 2.19 0.85 -9.38
C GLU A 16 0.81 0.53 -9.97
N ASP A 17 0.70 0.41 -11.29
CA ASP A 17 -0.56 0.12 -11.97
C ASP A 17 -0.93 -1.36 -11.83
N GLU A 18 0.06 -2.27 -11.89
CA GLU A 18 -0.09 -3.69 -11.55
C GLU A 18 -0.55 -3.87 -10.10
N LEU A 19 0.02 -3.12 -9.16
CA LEU A 19 -0.40 -3.13 -7.76
C LEU A 19 -1.84 -2.62 -7.59
N LYS A 20 -2.25 -1.59 -8.32
CA LYS A 20 -3.63 -1.10 -8.31
C LYS A 20 -4.59 -2.10 -8.95
N VAL A 21 -4.19 -2.80 -10.00
CA VAL A 21 -5.00 -3.89 -10.58
C VAL A 21 -5.23 -4.98 -9.54
N GLN A 22 -4.18 -5.42 -8.83
CA GLN A 22 -4.32 -6.38 -7.72
C GLN A 22 -5.29 -5.86 -6.66
N LEU A 23 -5.13 -4.60 -6.25
CA LEU A 23 -6.02 -3.96 -5.27
C LEU A 23 -7.49 -3.97 -5.73
N GLY A 24 -7.75 -3.65 -7.00
CA GLY A 24 -9.08 -3.69 -7.60
C GLY A 24 -9.68 -5.08 -7.64
N MET A 25 -8.90 -6.08 -8.08
CA MET A 25 -9.32 -7.48 -8.13
C MET A 25 -9.73 -7.99 -6.74
N HIS A 26 -8.93 -7.71 -5.71
CA HIS A 26 -9.25 -8.11 -4.34
C HIS A 26 -10.50 -7.38 -3.81
N ALA A 27 -10.61 -6.08 -4.07
CA ALA A 27 -11.78 -5.31 -3.65
C ALA A 27 -13.09 -5.81 -4.28
N GLN A 28 -13.03 -6.21 -5.57
CA GLN A 28 -14.17 -6.81 -6.27
C GLN A 28 -14.45 -8.24 -5.79
N GLY A 29 -13.40 -9.04 -5.61
CA GLY A 29 -13.48 -10.42 -5.16
C GLY A 29 -14.13 -10.55 -3.79
N MET A 30 -13.82 -9.64 -2.87
CA MET A 30 -14.40 -9.63 -1.51
C MET A 30 -15.92 -9.48 -1.46
N ALA A 31 -16.56 -8.89 -2.48
CA ALA A 31 -18.01 -8.83 -2.56
C ALA A 31 -18.65 -10.20 -2.86
N THR A 32 -17.85 -11.14 -3.37
CA THR A 32 -18.31 -12.44 -3.89
C THR A 32 -17.73 -13.61 -3.10
N ASP A 33 -16.48 -13.53 -2.66
CA ASP A 33 -15.76 -14.55 -1.90
C ASP A 33 -14.94 -13.90 -0.76
N SER A 34 -15.22 -14.30 0.48
CA SER A 34 -14.50 -13.81 1.66
C SER A 34 -13.05 -14.25 1.70
N ARG A 35 -12.65 -15.29 0.95
CA ARG A 35 -11.25 -15.71 0.82
C ARG A 35 -10.36 -14.62 0.21
N SER A 36 -10.92 -13.77 -0.66
CA SER A 36 -10.22 -12.63 -1.26
C SER A 36 -9.76 -11.59 -0.23
N ALA A 37 -10.25 -11.64 1.01
CA ALA A 37 -9.78 -10.80 2.11
C ALA A 37 -8.43 -11.27 2.70
N SER A 38 -8.03 -12.52 2.45
CA SER A 38 -6.83 -13.14 3.03
C SER A 38 -5.58 -12.81 2.22
N VAL A 39 -4.45 -12.55 2.90
CA VAL A 39 -3.14 -12.34 2.26
C VAL A 39 -2.74 -13.54 1.38
N ALA A 40 -3.14 -14.75 1.75
CA ALA A 40 -2.87 -15.97 0.98
C ALA A 40 -3.60 -16.04 -0.37
N SER A 41 -4.55 -15.14 -0.64
CA SER A 41 -5.26 -15.07 -1.92
C SER A 41 -4.57 -14.17 -2.96
N ILE A 42 -3.49 -13.50 -2.60
CA ILE A 42 -2.76 -12.60 -3.51
C ILE A 42 -1.93 -13.44 -4.48
N GLU A 43 -2.27 -13.35 -5.77
CA GLU A 43 -1.59 -14.07 -6.85
C GLU A 43 -0.84 -13.09 -7.76
N VAL A 44 0.46 -12.89 -7.49
CA VAL A 44 1.29 -11.91 -8.20
C VAL A 44 1.43 -12.22 -9.71
N GLN A 45 1.47 -13.50 -10.09
CA GLN A 45 1.67 -13.93 -11.49
C GLN A 45 0.51 -13.62 -12.45
N ALA A 46 -0.70 -13.35 -11.93
CA ALA A 46 -1.87 -13.10 -12.75
C ALA A 46 -1.89 -11.67 -13.36
N ALA A 47 -1.27 -10.69 -12.69
CA ALA A 47 -1.24 -9.30 -13.14
C ALA A 47 -0.24 -9.06 -14.29
N SER A 48 0.82 -9.86 -14.40
CA SER A 48 1.95 -9.65 -15.33
C SER A 48 1.66 -9.98 -16.80
N ARG A 49 0.40 -10.26 -17.18
CA ARG A 49 0.03 -10.71 -18.54
C ARG A 49 -0.66 -9.62 -19.37
N GLY A 50 -0.02 -8.45 -19.50
CA GLY A 50 -0.08 -7.54 -20.66
C GLY A 50 -1.43 -6.94 -21.11
N VAL A 51 -2.56 -7.36 -20.54
CA VAL A 51 -3.90 -6.80 -20.77
C VAL A 51 -4.44 -6.42 -19.40
N PHE A 52 -4.22 -5.17 -19.02
CA PHE A 52 -4.76 -4.63 -17.79
C PHE A 52 -6.29 -4.65 -17.85
N ASP A 53 -6.93 -5.26 -16.85
CA ASP A 53 -8.36 -5.02 -16.62
C ASP A 53 -8.50 -3.55 -16.20
N THR A 54 -8.85 -2.71 -17.17
CA THR A 54 -9.08 -1.28 -16.99
C THR A 54 -10.06 -0.97 -15.85
N LYS A 55 -11.05 -1.83 -15.63
CA LYS A 55 -12.01 -1.66 -14.54
C LYS A 55 -11.37 -1.97 -13.19
N ALA A 56 -10.58 -3.03 -13.10
CA ALA A 56 -9.83 -3.34 -11.87
C ALA A 56 -8.84 -2.22 -11.53
N LEU A 57 -8.12 -1.69 -12.52
CA LEU A 57 -7.22 -0.55 -12.34
C LEU A 57 -7.96 0.69 -11.80
N GLU A 58 -9.10 1.06 -12.39
CA GLU A 58 -9.90 2.20 -11.92
C GLU A 58 -10.40 2.02 -10.48
N ILE A 59 -10.85 0.81 -10.13
CA ILE A 59 -11.31 0.49 -8.77
C ILE A 59 -10.14 0.57 -7.79
N GLY A 60 -9.00 -0.03 -8.14
CA GLY A 60 -7.78 0.01 -7.36
C GLY A 60 -7.30 1.44 -7.10
N GLN A 61 -7.23 2.27 -8.14
CA GLN A 61 -6.86 3.68 -8.03
C GLN A 61 -7.79 4.42 -7.06
N ARG A 62 -9.11 4.33 -7.25
CA ARG A 62 -10.08 5.02 -6.38
C ARG A 62 -10.00 4.55 -4.93
N LEU A 63 -9.82 3.24 -4.72
CA LEU A 63 -9.69 2.67 -3.39
C LEU A 63 -8.40 3.12 -2.71
N PHE A 64 -7.29 3.09 -3.45
CA PHE A 64 -6.00 3.57 -2.98
C PHE A 64 -6.09 5.04 -2.59
N ASP A 65 -6.59 5.93 -3.45
CA ASP A 65 -6.66 7.36 -3.17
C ASP A 65 -7.46 7.67 -1.88
N ARG A 66 -8.56 6.94 -1.67
CA ARG A 66 -9.39 7.08 -0.47
C ARG A 66 -8.65 6.64 0.79
N ILE A 67 -7.91 5.54 0.73
CA ILE A 67 -7.24 4.95 1.90
C ILE A 67 -5.91 5.63 2.19
N ASN A 68 -5.19 6.06 1.15
CA ASN A 68 -3.86 6.64 1.25
C ASN A 68 -3.83 7.89 2.15
N ALA A 69 -4.85 8.75 2.03
CA ALA A 69 -5.01 9.91 2.92
C ALA A 69 -5.24 9.49 4.39
N GLY A 70 -6.12 8.51 4.64
CA GLY A 70 -6.36 8.01 5.99
C GLY A 70 -5.15 7.28 6.59
N ALA A 71 -4.38 6.57 5.77
CA ALA A 71 -3.14 5.92 6.14
C ALA A 71 -2.07 6.95 6.56
N TYR A 72 -1.97 8.05 5.81
CA TYR A 72 -1.12 9.18 6.17
C TYR A 72 -1.53 9.80 7.51
N ASP A 73 -2.82 10.11 7.69
CA ASP A 73 -3.31 10.69 8.94
C ASP A 73 -3.02 9.80 10.14
N ILE A 74 -3.09 8.48 9.96
CA ILE A 74 -2.77 7.51 11.00
C ILE A 74 -1.27 7.49 11.35
N LEU A 75 -0.39 7.44 10.36
CA LEU A 75 1.04 7.26 10.63
C LEU A 75 1.77 8.57 10.91
N CYS A 76 1.32 9.67 10.30
CA CYS A 76 1.94 10.99 10.40
C CYS A 76 1.17 11.95 11.30
N GLY A 77 -0.12 11.72 11.56
CA GLY A 77 -0.94 12.53 12.46
C GLY A 77 -0.88 12.12 13.93
N ASN A 78 -0.23 10.99 14.26
CA ASN A 78 -0.12 10.43 15.62
C ASN A 78 -1.47 10.29 16.39
N PRO A 79 -2.55 9.76 15.78
CA PRO A 79 -3.84 9.64 16.45
C PRO A 79 -3.87 8.55 17.53
N PHE A 80 -2.89 7.64 17.54
CA PHE A 80 -2.77 6.58 18.55
C PHE A 80 -1.98 7.00 19.79
N GLY A 81 -1.37 8.19 19.79
CA GLY A 81 -0.65 8.72 20.95
C GLY A 81 0.60 7.93 21.33
N ASP A 82 1.17 7.15 20.40
CA ASP A 82 2.35 6.29 20.64
C ASP A 82 3.67 7.08 20.68
N SER A 83 3.60 8.40 20.86
CA SER A 83 4.73 9.32 20.82
C SER A 83 5.56 9.25 19.52
N GLY A 84 5.01 8.71 18.43
CA GLY A 84 5.70 8.53 17.16
C GLY A 84 6.56 7.26 17.08
N GLU A 85 6.41 6.31 18.00
CA GLU A 85 7.19 5.06 18.01
C GLU A 85 6.98 4.26 16.72
N THR A 86 5.75 4.15 16.22
CA THR A 86 5.45 3.43 14.97
C THR A 86 6.13 4.10 13.78
N LEU A 87 6.14 5.44 13.74
CA LEU A 87 6.82 6.19 12.68
C LEU A 87 8.33 5.97 12.72
N GLN A 88 8.97 5.96 13.89
CA GLN A 88 10.40 5.66 14.03
C GLN A 88 10.75 4.23 13.59
N LYS A 89 9.90 3.26 13.93
CA LYS A 89 10.05 1.87 13.47
C LYS A 89 9.94 1.79 11.95
N LEU A 90 9.00 2.54 11.35
CA LEU A 90 8.85 2.63 9.91
C LEU A 90 10.08 3.27 9.25
N GLU A 91 10.61 4.37 9.80
CA GLU A 91 11.85 5.02 9.34
C GLU A 91 13.02 4.05 9.31
N THR A 92 13.22 3.33 10.42
CA THR A 92 14.27 2.32 10.53
C THR A 92 14.07 1.21 9.49
N ALA A 93 12.84 0.68 9.37
CA ALA A 93 12.56 -0.40 8.44
C ALA A 93 12.73 0.00 6.98
N LEU A 94 12.35 1.22 6.59
CA LEU A 94 12.56 1.72 5.23
C LEU A 94 14.04 1.83 4.85
N SER A 95 14.91 2.13 5.83
CA SER A 95 16.37 2.16 5.61
C SER A 95 16.99 0.77 5.45
N GLU A 96 16.36 -0.26 6.02
CA GLU A 96 16.87 -1.63 6.00
C GLU A 96 16.29 -2.47 4.87
N ASN A 97 14.96 -2.50 4.77
CA ASN A 97 14.22 -3.42 3.93
C ASN A 97 12.75 -2.96 3.74
N TYR A 98 12.38 -2.66 2.51
CA TYR A 98 11.02 -2.23 2.14
C TYR A 98 9.92 -3.25 2.49
N ALA A 99 10.20 -4.55 2.50
CA ALA A 99 9.21 -5.54 2.93
C ALA A 99 8.94 -5.46 4.44
N LYS A 100 9.97 -5.19 5.26
CA LYS A 100 9.76 -4.91 6.70
C LYS A 100 8.91 -3.67 6.90
N ALA A 101 9.15 -2.61 6.12
CA ALA A 101 8.37 -1.37 6.19
C ALA A 101 6.87 -1.62 5.89
N ALA A 102 6.57 -2.39 4.83
CA ALA A 102 5.20 -2.77 4.52
C ALA A 102 4.58 -3.67 5.61
N GLY A 103 5.37 -4.55 6.20
CA GLY A 103 4.97 -5.38 7.36
C GLY A 103 4.63 -4.58 8.62
N ILE A 104 5.14 -3.35 8.76
CA ILE A 104 4.76 -2.41 9.84
C ILE A 104 3.46 -1.70 9.49
N ILE A 105 3.31 -1.24 8.23
CA ILE A 105 2.16 -0.46 7.80
C ILE A 105 0.89 -1.33 7.72
N ALA A 106 0.97 -2.55 7.18
CA ALA A 106 -0.21 -3.37 6.93
C ALA A 106 -1.04 -3.64 8.20
N PRO A 107 -0.48 -4.06 9.36
CA PRO A 107 -1.24 -4.23 10.59
C PRO A 107 -1.88 -2.94 11.11
N VAL A 108 -1.21 -1.79 10.91
CA VAL A 108 -1.74 -0.47 11.26
C VAL A 108 -2.96 -0.14 10.41
N LEU A 109 -2.94 -0.46 9.11
CA LEU A 109 -4.10 -0.26 8.23
C LEU A 109 -5.27 -1.19 8.57
N VAL A 110 -4.98 -2.45 8.90
CA VAL A 110 -6.02 -3.40 9.37
C VAL A 110 -6.69 -2.87 10.64
N SER A 111 -5.89 -2.46 11.61
CA SER A 111 -6.38 -2.07 12.94
C SER A 111 -6.98 -0.67 12.96
N GLY A 112 -6.38 0.27 12.22
CA GLY A 112 -6.74 1.68 12.21
C GLY A 112 -7.85 2.04 11.23
N LEU A 113 -7.96 1.33 10.11
CA LEU A 113 -8.96 1.59 9.06
C LEU A 113 -9.93 0.43 8.84
N GLY A 114 -9.78 -0.67 9.58
CA GLY A 114 -10.65 -1.85 9.44
C GLY A 114 -10.49 -2.55 8.09
N LEU A 115 -9.33 -2.43 7.44
CA LEU A 115 -9.11 -3.04 6.13
C LEU A 115 -8.95 -4.56 6.24
N ALA A 116 -9.38 -5.26 5.20
CA ALA A 116 -9.04 -6.67 5.04
C ALA A 116 -7.52 -6.84 4.89
N PRO A 117 -6.94 -7.92 5.43
CA PRO A 117 -5.50 -8.18 5.36
C PRO A 117 -4.91 -8.07 3.95
N ALA A 118 -5.54 -8.65 2.92
CA ALA A 118 -5.06 -8.56 1.55
C ALA A 118 -4.98 -7.10 1.04
N ILE A 119 -6.05 -6.33 1.27
CA ILE A 119 -6.15 -4.92 0.90
C ILE A 119 -5.08 -4.10 1.62
N ALA A 120 -4.92 -4.32 2.92
CA ALA A 120 -3.92 -3.64 3.73
C ALA A 120 -2.48 -3.92 3.25
N THR A 121 -2.17 -5.18 2.92
CA THR A 121 -0.85 -5.57 2.39
C THR A 121 -0.54 -4.87 1.07
N ILE A 122 -1.48 -4.89 0.11
CA ILE A 122 -1.25 -4.25 -1.20
C ILE A 122 -1.06 -2.73 -1.05
N ILE A 123 -1.90 -2.08 -0.22
CA ILE A 123 -1.81 -0.64 0.01
C ILE A 123 -0.50 -0.28 0.74
N ALA A 124 -0.11 -1.06 1.74
CA ALA A 124 1.17 -0.89 2.44
C ALA A 124 2.35 -0.95 1.46
N THR A 125 2.34 -1.90 0.52
CA THR A 125 3.36 -1.98 -0.54
C THR A 125 3.37 -0.74 -1.41
N ILE A 126 2.21 -0.26 -1.88
CA ILE A 126 2.15 0.96 -2.72
C ILE A 126 2.70 2.18 -1.96
N ILE A 127 2.32 2.34 -0.68
CA ILE A 127 2.82 3.43 0.18
C ILE A 127 4.34 3.38 0.30
N VAL A 128 4.90 2.21 0.63
CA VAL A 128 6.35 2.02 0.77
C VAL A 128 7.06 2.36 -0.54
N LYS A 129 6.53 1.92 -1.67
CA LYS A 129 7.09 2.21 -2.99
C LYS A 129 7.12 3.71 -3.27
N LYS A 130 6.03 4.44 -2.98
CA LYS A 130 5.96 5.90 -3.14
C LYS A 130 6.92 6.63 -2.21
N ILE A 131 7.07 6.19 -0.95
CA ILE A 131 8.02 6.79 0.00
C ILE A 131 9.46 6.54 -0.46
N ALA A 132 9.78 5.32 -0.90
CA ALA A 132 11.11 4.94 -1.38
C ALA A 132 11.54 5.70 -2.64
N GLN A 133 10.59 6.11 -3.48
CA GLN A 133 10.85 6.97 -4.65
C GLN A 133 11.13 8.43 -4.26
N GLY A 134 10.84 8.84 -3.03
CA GLY A 134 11.14 10.18 -2.52
C GLY A 134 12.61 10.33 -2.12
N SER A 135 13.19 11.50 -2.41
CA SER A 135 14.60 11.78 -2.15
C SER A 135 14.88 12.43 -0.78
N SER A 136 13.90 12.53 0.12
CA SER A 136 14.06 13.17 1.43
C SER A 136 13.96 12.17 2.57
N ASN A 137 14.73 12.40 3.65
CA ASN A 137 14.67 11.63 4.88
C ASN A 137 13.40 11.91 5.71
N LEU A 138 12.45 12.71 5.20
CA LEU A 138 11.23 13.10 5.88
C LEU A 138 10.06 12.38 5.23
N ILE A 139 9.76 11.18 5.74
CA ILE A 139 8.73 10.29 5.19
C ILE A 139 7.39 10.98 5.11
N CYS A 140 6.96 11.65 6.17
CA CYS A 140 5.66 12.32 6.20
C CYS A 140 5.59 13.47 5.20
N GLU A 141 6.66 14.25 5.01
CA GLU A 141 6.65 15.29 3.99
C GLU A 141 6.59 14.71 2.57
N THR A 142 7.35 13.65 2.32
CA THR A 142 7.37 12.94 1.03
C THR A 142 6.01 12.32 0.73
N TRP A 143 5.43 11.64 1.72
CA TRP A 143 4.12 11.03 1.60
C TRP A 143 3.03 12.09 1.40
N HIS A 144 3.05 13.20 2.16
CA HIS A 144 2.12 14.29 1.97
C HIS A 144 2.16 14.87 0.54
N LYS A 145 3.34 14.94 -0.09
CA LYS A 145 3.46 15.35 -1.50
C LYS A 145 2.84 14.33 -2.46
N SER A 146 2.89 13.03 -2.15
CA SER A 146 2.32 11.97 -2.98
C SER A 146 0.79 11.84 -2.86
N LEU A 147 0.18 12.45 -1.82
CA LEU A 147 -1.28 12.57 -1.70
C LEU A 147 -1.88 13.56 -2.69
N LYS A 148 -1.09 14.53 -3.18
CA LYS A 148 -1.58 15.46 -4.19
C LYS A 148 -1.68 14.71 -5.52
N PRO A 149 -2.86 14.62 -6.15
CA PRO A 149 -2.91 14.14 -7.54
C PRO A 149 -1.99 15.03 -8.35
N ALA A 150 -1.21 14.45 -9.27
CA ALA A 150 -0.31 15.19 -10.14
C ALA A 150 -1.09 16.38 -10.72
N GLU A 151 -0.74 17.60 -10.31
CA GLU A 151 -1.19 18.80 -11.00
C GLU A 151 -0.72 18.63 -12.43
N ASN A 152 -1.65 18.40 -13.36
CA ASN A 152 -1.39 18.51 -14.78
C ASN A 152 -0.67 19.84 -15.00
N PRO A 153 0.57 19.87 -15.52
CA PRO A 153 1.12 21.12 -16.01
C PRO A 153 0.22 21.57 -17.14
N THR A 154 -0.52 22.63 -16.86
CA THR A 154 -1.42 23.29 -17.80
C THR A 154 -0.57 23.74 -18.99
N ALA A 155 -0.90 23.23 -20.17
CA ALA A 155 -0.49 23.77 -21.45
C ALA A 155 -1.75 24.16 -22.22
#